data_AF-A0A968DSS8-F1
#
_entry.id   AF-A0A968DSS8-F1
#
_cell.length_a   1.000
_cell.length_b   1.000
_cell.length_c   1.000
_cell.angle_alpha   90.00
_cell.angle_beta   90.00
_cell.angle_gamma   90.00
#
_symmetry.space_group_name_H-M   'P 1'
#
loop_
_entity.id
_entity.type
_entity.pdbx_description
1 polymer ?
#
loop_
_entity_poly.entity_id
_entity_poly.type
_entity_poly.pdbx_seq_one_letter_code
_entity_poly.pdbx_strand_id
1 'polypeptide(L)'
;MIITLALVFYSIGVWGERIQGELRPWHLVFFVLGLTFDTWGTGLMFDFVGGMMFDLHGITGLIAILLMLVHALWALVVLIKKDEQAILNFHKFSVAVWAIWLIPYFSPMFFNIGG
;
A
#
# COMPACT_ATOMS: atom_id res chain seq x y z
N MET A 1 -7.85 -2.13 13.56
CA MET A 1 -6.50 -2.19 14.16
C MET A 1 -5.45 -2.70 13.17
N ILE A 2 -5.68 -3.81 12.45
CA ILE A 2 -4.70 -4.35 11.49
C ILE A 2 -4.49 -3.44 10.27
N ILE A 3 -5.57 -2.91 9.67
CA ILE A 3 -5.47 -1.97 8.53
C ILE A 3 -4.78 -0.65 8.94
N THR A 4 -4.95 -0.23 10.19
CA THR A 4 -4.26 0.95 10.74
C THR A 4 -2.76 0.72 10.86
N LEU A 5 -2.33 -0.50 11.22
CA LEU A 5 -0.91 -0.88 11.19
C LEU A 5 -0.38 -0.93 9.75
N ALA A 6 -1.15 -1.44 8.79
CA ALA A 6 -0.81 -1.41 7.38
C ALA A 6 -0.54 0.02 6.89
N LEU A 7 -1.41 0.97 7.24
CA LEU A 7 -1.23 2.40 6.97
C LEU A 7 0.08 2.93 7.56
N VAL A 8 0.37 2.63 8.82
CA VAL A 8 1.59 3.12 9.50
C VAL A 8 2.84 2.55 8.83
N PHE A 9 2.93 1.24 8.64
CA PHE A 9 4.09 0.60 8.01
C PHE A 9 4.29 1.06 6.57
N TYR A 10 3.21 1.14 5.80
CA TYR A 10 3.28 1.57 4.41
C TYR A 10 3.69 3.04 4.29
N SER A 11 3.14 3.91 5.14
CA SER A 11 3.51 5.32 5.17
C SER A 11 4.98 5.51 5.57
N ILE A 12 5.49 4.75 6.55
CA ILE A 12 6.90 4.79 6.94
C ILE A 12 7.80 4.36 5.78
N GLY A 13 7.43 3.31 5.03
CA GLY A 13 8.18 2.88 3.85
C GLY A 13 8.26 3.97 2.78
N VAL A 14 7.12 4.57 2.42
CA VAL A 14 7.02 5.57 1.35
C VAL A 14 7.69 6.89 1.74
N TRP A 15 7.44 7.37 2.96
CA TRP A 15 8.02 8.62 3.44
C TRP A 15 9.48 8.49 3.83
N GLY A 16 9.90 7.35 4.39
CA GLY A 16 11.30 7.04 4.64
C GLY A 16 12.13 7.07 3.36
N GLU A 17 11.58 6.50 2.29
CA GLU A 17 12.20 6.51 0.97
C GLU A 17 12.27 7.92 0.37
N ARG A 18 11.18 8.68 0.46
CA ARG A 18 11.17 10.07 -0.01
C ARG A 18 12.17 10.96 0.73
N ILE A 19 12.35 10.77 2.03
CA ILE A 19 13.28 11.54 2.85
C ILE A 19 14.73 11.14 2.56
N GLN A 20 15.00 9.85 2.36
CA GLN A 20 16.34 9.37 2.00
C GLN A 20 16.69 9.68 0.53
N GLY A 21 15.69 9.88 -0.33
CA GLY A 21 15.87 10.17 -1.75
C GLY A 21 16.36 8.96 -2.55
N GLU A 22 16.48 7.79 -1.92
CA GLU A 22 16.95 6.55 -2.53
C GLU A 22 16.15 5.36 -2.01
N LEU A 23 15.86 4.40 -2.88
CA LEU A 23 15.29 3.12 -2.51
C LEU A 23 16.35 2.20 -1.87
N ARG A 24 16.17 1.90 -0.57
CA ARG A 24 16.97 0.92 0.17
C ARG A 24 16.21 -0.38 0.43
N PRO A 25 16.90 -1.50 0.69
CA PRO A 25 16.27 -2.80 0.99
C PRO A 25 15.33 -2.77 2.21
N TRP A 26 15.58 -1.89 3.17
CA TRP A 26 14.73 -1.77 4.34
C TRP A 26 13.35 -1.20 3.98
N HIS A 27 13.23 -0.30 3.00
CA HIS A 27 11.94 0.21 2.52
C HIS A 27 11.08 -0.93 1.95
N LEU A 28 11.71 -1.85 1.20
CA LEU A 28 11.04 -3.04 0.68
C LEU A 28 10.42 -3.89 1.80
N VAL A 29 11.13 -4.07 2.92
CA VAL A 29 10.59 -4.80 4.08
C VAL A 29 9.33 -4.12 4.62
N PHE A 30 9.30 -2.79 4.72
CA PHE A 30 8.10 -2.05 5.14
C PHE A 30 6.96 -2.14 4.11
N PHE A 31 7.26 -2.13 2.81
CA PHE A 31 6.25 -2.32 1.77
C PHE A 31 5.61 -3.71 1.84
N VAL A 32 6.43 -4.76 2.02
CA VAL A 32 5.95 -6.14 2.16
C VAL A 32 5.13 -6.30 3.45
N LEU A 33 5.61 -5.76 4.58
CA LEU A 33 4.85 -5.77 5.83
C LEU A 33 3.50 -5.06 5.67
N GLY A 34 3.49 -3.86 5.09
CA GLY A 34 2.26 -3.12 4.78
C GLY A 34 1.29 -3.94 3.95
N LEU A 35 1.77 -4.55 2.86
CA LEU A 35 0.97 -5.42 1.98
C LEU A 35 0.40 -6.64 2.72
N THR A 36 1.20 -7.29 3.58
CA THR A 36 0.73 -8.46 4.34
C THR A 36 -0.36 -8.09 5.33
N PHE A 37 -0.21 -6.98 6.05
CA PHE A 37 -1.23 -6.50 6.98
C PHE A 37 -2.49 -6.03 6.25
N ASP A 38 -2.35 -5.39 5.09
CA ASP A 38 -3.49 -4.93 4.29
C ASP A 38 -4.28 -6.13 3.74
N THR A 39 -3.59 -7.07 3.09
CA THR A 39 -4.20 -8.31 2.56
C THR A 39 -4.89 -9.10 3.68
N TRP A 40 -4.26 -9.22 4.85
CA TRP A 40 -4.86 -9.91 6.00
C TRP A 40 -6.06 -9.14 6.56
N GLY A 41 -5.98 -7.82 6.65
CA GLY A 41 -7.06 -6.95 7.10
C GLY A 41 -8.28 -7.04 6.18
N THR A 42 -8.07 -6.98 4.87
CA THR A 42 -9.12 -7.14 3.85
C THR A 42 -9.70 -8.55 3.85
N GLY A 43 -8.86 -9.59 4.01
CA GLY A 43 -9.32 -10.98 4.12
C GLY A 43 -10.25 -11.19 5.33
N LEU A 44 -9.85 -10.68 6.50
CA LEU A 44 -10.72 -10.71 7.69
C LEU A 44 -12.02 -9.94 7.46
N MET A 45 -11.99 -8.79 6.79
CA MET A 45 -13.22 -8.06 6.45
C MET A 45 -14.15 -8.88 5.55
N PHE A 46 -13.64 -9.59 4.55
CA PHE A 46 -14.45 -10.47 3.72
C PHE A 46 -15.11 -11.60 4.50
N ASP A 47 -14.36 -12.23 5.42
CA ASP A 47 -14.90 -13.28 6.29
C ASP A 47 -15.97 -12.73 7.23
N PHE A 48 -15.77 -11.54 7.80
CA PHE A 48 -16.73 -10.88 8.71
C PHE A 48 -18.03 -10.46 8.01
N VAL A 49 -17.95 -10.03 6.75
CA VAL A 49 -19.10 -9.54 5.97
C VAL A 49 -19.80 -10.69 5.20
N GLY A 50 -19.20 -11.88 5.16
CA GLY A 50 -19.79 -13.08 4.56
C GLY A 50 -19.64 -13.17 3.04
N GLY A 51 -18.67 -12.47 2.45
CA GLY A 51 -18.38 -12.52 1.01
C GLY A 51 -17.77 -11.22 0.45
N MET A 52 -17.44 -11.23 -0.84
CA MET A 52 -16.94 -10.06 -1.55
C MET A 52 -18.09 -9.06 -1.77
N MET A 53 -18.11 -7.94 -1.04
CA MET A 53 -18.96 -6.82 -1.42
C MET A 53 -18.38 -6.20 -2.70
N PHE A 54 -19.11 -6.28 -3.81
CA PHE A 54 -18.83 -5.52 -5.03
C PHE A 54 -19.25 -4.05 -4.86
N ASP A 55 -18.86 -3.44 -3.74
CA ASP A 55 -19.05 -2.03 -3.49
C ASP A 55 -17.80 -1.24 -3.92
N LEU A 56 -17.94 0.08 -3.96
CA LEU A 56 -16.83 0.96 -4.35
C LEU A 56 -15.60 0.77 -3.43
N HIS A 57 -15.82 0.46 -2.15
CA HIS A 57 -14.75 0.21 -1.19
C HIS A 57 -13.97 -1.08 -1.51
N GLY A 58 -14.65 -2.19 -1.79
CA GLY A 58 -14.04 -3.47 -2.13
C GLY A 58 -13.27 -3.43 -3.44
N ILE A 59 -13.83 -2.80 -4.48
CA ILE A 59 -13.14 -2.64 -5.77
C ILE A 59 -11.90 -1.76 -5.63
N THR A 60 -12.01 -0.60 -4.98
CA THR A 60 -10.87 0.30 -4.77
C THR A 60 -9.82 -0.33 -3.85
N GLY A 61 -10.24 -1.11 -2.85
CA GLY A 61 -9.36 -1.86 -1.94
C GLY A 61 -8.55 -2.92 -2.67
N LEU A 62 -9.20 -3.71 -3.53
CA LEU A 62 -8.50 -4.72 -4.35
C LEU A 62 -7.48 -4.06 -5.30
N ILE A 63 -7.86 -2.96 -5.96
CA ILE A 63 -6.95 -2.19 -6.81
C ILE A 63 -5.75 -1.70 -6.00
N ALA A 64 -5.97 -1.24 -4.77
CA ALA A 64 -4.90 -0.75 -3.91
C ALA A 64 -3.93 -1.86 -3.47
N ILE A 65 -4.43 -3.05 -3.11
CA ILE A 65 -3.59 -4.23 -2.82
C ILE A 65 -2.76 -4.63 -4.04
N LEU A 66 -3.38 -4.69 -5.23
CA LEU A 66 -2.67 -5.01 -6.47
C LEU A 66 -1.59 -3.98 -6.80
N LEU A 67 -1.88 -2.69 -6.60
CA LEU A 67 -0.90 -1.63 -6.80
C LEU A 67 0.25 -1.71 -5.80
N MET A 68 0.00 -1.98 -4.52
CA MET A 68 1.04 -2.22 -3.52
C MET A 68 1.91 -3.43 -3.86
N LEU A 69 1.31 -4.52 -4.35
CA LEU A 69 2.04 -5.71 -4.79
C LEU A 69 2.97 -5.39 -5.96
N VAL A 70 2.45 -4.74 -7.01
CA VAL A 70 3.24 -4.28 -8.16
C VAL A 70 4.36 -3.35 -7.69
N HIS A 71 4.07 -2.46 -6.74
CA HIS A 71 5.04 -1.55 -6.16
C HIS A 71 6.17 -2.27 -5.42
N ALA A 72 5.85 -3.25 -4.58
CA ALA A 72 6.85 -4.06 -3.87
C ALA A 72 7.70 -4.89 -4.83
N LEU A 73 7.10 -5.48 -5.87
CA LEU A 73 7.84 -6.20 -6.92
C LEU A 73 8.77 -5.26 -7.70
N TRP A 74 8.30 -4.06 -8.04
CA TRP A 74 9.11 -3.05 -8.71
C TRP A 74 10.30 -2.62 -7.82
N ALA A 75 10.08 -2.41 -6.52
CA ALA A 75 11.14 -2.11 -5.56
C ALA A 75 12.21 -3.22 -5.55
N LEU A 76 11.78 -4.48 -5.51
CA LEU A 76 12.69 -5.63 -5.56
C LEU A 76 13.50 -5.67 -6.86
N VAL A 77 12.85 -5.47 -8.02
CA VAL A 77 13.52 -5.45 -9.33
C VAL A 77 14.55 -4.31 -9.40
N VAL A 78 14.19 -3.11 -8.94
CA VAL A 78 15.09 -1.94 -8.94
C VAL A 78 16.31 -2.17 -8.04
N LEU A 79 16.12 -2.77 -6.86
CA LEU A 79 17.21 -3.15 -5.95
C LEU A 79 18.12 -4.23 -6.53
N ILE A 80 17.56 -5.24 -7.21
CA ILE A 80 18.35 -6.31 -7.85
C ILE A 80 19.14 -5.77 -9.05
N LYS A 81 18.50 -4.94 -9.88
CA LYS A 81 19.14 -4.33 -11.05
C LYS A 81 20.17 -3.27 -10.69
N LYS A 82 20.14 -2.74 -9.45
CA LYS A 82 20.99 -1.64 -8.97
C LYS A 82 20.96 -0.44 -9.91
N ASP A 83 19.79 -0.17 -10.48
CA ASP A 83 19.60 0.96 -11.39
C ASP A 83 19.54 2.25 -10.57
N GLU A 84 20.64 3.00 -10.56
CA GLU A 84 20.76 4.24 -9.77
C GLU A 84 19.70 5.28 -10.13
N GLN A 85 19.34 5.40 -11.40
CA GLN A 85 18.31 6.35 -11.81
C GLN A 85 16.93 5.94 -11.31
N ALA A 86 16.62 4.64 -11.38
CA ALA A 86 15.38 4.12 -10.86
C ALA A 86 15.33 4.24 -9.34
N ILE A 87 16.40 3.92 -8.62
CA ILE A 87 16.53 4.03 -7.15
C ILE A 87 16.26 5.48 -6.69
N LEU A 88 16.81 6.47 -7.39
CA LEU A 88 16.65 7.88 -7.05
C LEU A 88 15.27 8.45 -7.41
N ASN A 89 14.60 7.91 -8.44
CA ASN A 89 13.28 8.39 -8.88
C ASN A 89 12.10 7.58 -8.32
N PHE A 90 12.37 6.47 -7.63
CA PHE A 90 11.35 5.52 -7.18
C PHE A 90 10.29 6.19 -6.28
N HIS A 91 10.70 7.14 -5.45
CA HIS A 91 9.83 7.86 -4.51
C HIS A 91 8.64 8.54 -5.18
N LYS A 92 8.79 9.01 -6.44
CA LYS A 92 7.68 9.63 -7.19
C LYS A 92 6.56 8.63 -7.45
N PHE A 93 6.94 7.39 -7.77
CA PHE A 93 6.02 6.29 -7.97
C PHE A 93 5.42 5.85 -6.63
N SER A 94 6.23 5.72 -5.58
CA SER A 94 5.78 5.34 -4.23
C SER A 94 4.72 6.30 -3.69
N VAL A 95 4.92 7.61 -3.83
CA VAL A 95 3.96 8.63 -3.38
C VAL A 95 2.64 8.55 -4.15
N ALA A 96 2.69 8.28 -5.46
CA ALA A 96 1.48 8.12 -6.27
C ALA A 96 0.68 6.88 -5.84
N VAL A 97 1.35 5.74 -5.68
CA VAL A 97 0.70 4.50 -5.21
C VAL A 97 0.12 4.69 -3.81
N TRP A 98 0.85 5.36 -2.92
CA TRP A 98 0.38 5.70 -1.57
C TRP A 98 -0.87 6.56 -1.59
N ALA A 99 -0.91 7.61 -2.40
CA ALA A 99 -2.08 8.48 -2.52
C ALA A 99 -3.32 7.71 -3.02
N ILE A 100 -3.15 6.80 -3.99
CA ILE A 100 -4.26 5.95 -4.47
C ILE A 100 -4.72 4.99 -3.38
N TRP A 101 -3.79 4.41 -2.61
CA TRP A 101 -4.11 3.49 -1.52
C TRP A 101 -4.92 4.14 -0.38
N LEU A 102 -4.77 5.45 -0.15
CA LEU A 102 -5.59 6.15 0.84
C LEU A 102 -7.08 6.21 0.49
N ILE A 103 -7.43 6.11 -0.80
CA ILE A 103 -8.83 6.20 -1.27
C ILE A 103 -9.70 5.10 -0.64
N PRO A 104 -9.39 3.79 -0.82
CA PRO A 104 -10.17 2.74 -0.16
C PRO A 104 -10.05 2.79 1.35
N TYR A 105 -8.90 3.16 1.91
CA TYR A 105 -8.73 3.25 3.37
C TYR A 105 -9.74 4.21 4.02
N PHE A 106 -9.94 5.38 3.42
CA PHE A 106 -10.90 6.38 3.94
C PHE A 106 -12.33 6.17 3.44
N SER A 107 -12.57 5.32 2.44
CA SER A 107 -13.91 5.09 1.87
C SER A 107 -14.96 4.71 2.94
N PRO A 108 -14.72 3.78 3.89
CA PRO A 108 -15.68 3.46 4.95
C PRO A 108 -15.95 4.64 5.89
N MET A 109 -14.95 5.50 6.08
CA MET A 109 -15.07 6.69 6.94
C MET A 109 -15.98 7.73 6.30
N PHE A 110 -15.95 7.90 4.98
CA PHE A 110 -16.86 8.78 4.25
C PHE A 110 -18.28 8.23 4.18
N PHE A 111 -18.45 6.91 3.99
CA PHE A 111 -19.78 6.30 3.98
C PHE A 111 -20.48 6.37 5.35
N ASN A 112 -19.73 6.33 6.46
CA ASN A 112 -20.29 6.38 7.80
C ASN A 112 -20.62 7.80 8.31
N ILE A 113 -20.24 8.86 7.57
CA ILE A 113 -20.55 10.27 7.91
C ILE A 113 -21.75 10.79 7.10
N GLY A 114 -22.17 10.08 6.05
CA GLY A 114 -23.28 10.45 5.17
C GLY A 114 -24.57 9.63 5.33
N GLY A 115 -24.65 8.75 6.33
CA GLY A 115 -25.80 7.88 6.63
C GLY A 115 -26.58 8.34 7.85
#